data_AF-A0A2H1K954-F1
#
_entry.id   AF-A0A2H1K954-F1
#
_cell.length_a   1.000
_cell.length_b   1.000
_cell.length_c   1.000
_cell.angle_alpha   90.00
_cell.angle_beta   90.00
_cell.angle_gamma   90.00
#
_symmetry.space_group_name_H-M   'P 1'
#
loop_
_entity.id
_entity.type
_entity.pdbx_description
1 polymer ?
#
loop_
_entity_poly.entity_id
_entity_poly.type
_entity_poly.pdbx_seq_one_letter_code
_entity_poly.pdbx_strand_id
1 'polypeptide(L)'
;MRPRPIASAILPLALAALLPLSACSALGQESQSSEPKAAGSQAPSFEPSGSGAGADTGAGSAAQGAGNESAAAATVDPGWDAPAQEAGGTFLSMHENDDSLEYRAVDSSGEILWTAQRSRACSAYLVTTTADGPIAVLMGQGPTTEDSLTSTASGYDLQTGQKRWGPVETPGAMLGNGLVFASAPKDFIGTGGPRTALNPATGAVAAAEDEDEVPGEGGTESPGESDDSRPRVIAMFGEHLVRSQGSVLVGENLDGDRLWTRAAADFGMSAAEAREIPWEPIGTSHALLGDAGSEERTLVDLDSGASVDSDISGAWFDSASNTLVTAGSDLQGFNSDGTERWKSPLPENTEVAGVGAGLIVFDSAGDGATARSARDGSQADSDVPLLRTIKSLGAPHHIAESGAALVGDPQTPLLITSRS
;
A
#
# COMPACT_ATOMS: atom_id res chain seq x y z
N MET A 1 -10.01 -22.19 -11.88
CA MET A 1 -8.60 -21.93 -11.49
C MET A 1 -8.64 -21.17 -10.19
N ARG A 2 -7.69 -21.38 -9.26
CA ARG A 2 -7.65 -20.57 -8.03
C ARG A 2 -7.14 -19.17 -8.41
N PRO A 3 -7.79 -18.08 -7.96
CA PRO A 3 -7.29 -16.73 -8.18
C PRO A 3 -5.92 -16.59 -7.52
N ARG A 4 -5.01 -15.90 -8.20
CA ARG A 4 -3.79 -15.39 -7.56
C ARG A 4 -4.20 -14.13 -6.80
N PRO A 5 -3.82 -13.96 -5.52
CA PRO A 5 -4.10 -12.71 -4.82
C PRO A 5 -3.39 -11.58 -5.55
N ILE A 6 -4.17 -10.62 -6.06
CA ILE A 6 -3.67 -9.36 -6.62
C ILE A 6 -3.10 -8.58 -5.44
N ALA A 7 -1.78 -8.53 -5.37
CA ALA A 7 -1.07 -7.66 -4.45
C ALA A 7 -1.00 -6.25 -5.04
N SER A 8 -2.10 -5.48 -4.90
CA SER A 8 -1.91 -4.07 -4.57
C SER A 8 -1.11 -4.06 -3.26
N ALA A 9 0.01 -3.36 -3.21
CA ALA A 9 1.04 -3.47 -2.17
C ALA A 9 0.63 -2.87 -0.80
N ILE A 10 -0.63 -3.05 -0.41
CA ILE A 10 -1.10 -3.05 0.97
C ILE A 10 -2.01 -4.27 1.11
N LEU A 11 -1.42 -5.47 1.06
CA LEU A 11 -2.16 -6.67 1.44
C LEU A 11 -2.33 -6.65 2.97
N PRO A 12 -3.55 -6.84 3.50
CA PRO A 12 -3.71 -7.19 4.91
C PRO A 12 -2.93 -8.48 5.15
N LEU A 13 -2.26 -8.57 6.31
CA LEU A 13 -1.63 -9.80 6.79
C LEU A 13 -2.66 -10.94 6.73
N ALA A 14 -2.67 -11.69 5.64
CA ALA A 14 -3.47 -12.90 5.50
C ALA A 14 -2.86 -13.95 6.41
N LEU A 15 -3.49 -14.13 7.57
CA LEU A 15 -3.51 -15.31 8.43
C LEU A 15 -2.29 -16.23 8.25
N ALA A 16 -1.13 -15.73 8.67
CA ALA A 16 -0.04 -16.62 9.05
C ALA A 16 -0.61 -17.56 10.10
N ALA A 17 -0.45 -18.88 9.88
CA ALA A 17 -0.73 -19.89 10.87
C ALA A 17 -0.25 -19.39 12.24
N LEU A 18 -1.13 -19.48 13.24
CA LEU A 18 -0.90 -19.16 14.66
C LEU A 18 0.37 -19.86 15.17
N LEU A 19 1.52 -19.28 14.85
CA LEU A 19 2.71 -19.33 15.66
C LEU A 19 2.56 -18.14 16.60
N PRO A 20 2.69 -18.34 17.92
CA PRO A 20 2.55 -17.27 18.89
C PRO A 20 3.66 -16.26 18.62
N LEU A 21 3.34 -15.18 17.91
CA LEU A 21 4.16 -13.97 17.86
C LEU A 21 4.08 -13.38 19.26
N SER A 22 4.99 -13.93 20.05
CA SER A 22 5.30 -13.51 21.40
C SER A 22 5.62 -12.02 21.33
N ALA A 23 5.10 -11.27 22.30
CA ALA A 23 5.50 -9.90 22.60
C ALA A 23 6.97 -9.66 22.28
N CYS A 24 7.30 -8.46 21.77
CA CYS A 24 8.66 -7.95 21.58
C CYS A 24 9.55 -8.37 22.76
N SER A 25 10.17 -9.54 22.66
CA SER A 25 10.94 -10.12 23.75
C SER A 25 12.37 -9.78 23.42
N ALA A 26 12.92 -8.88 24.22
CA ALA A 26 14.28 -8.40 24.14
C ALA A 26 15.29 -9.57 24.14
N LEU A 27 15.74 -9.97 22.97
CA LEU A 27 16.88 -10.88 22.80
C LEU A 27 17.68 -10.45 21.57
N GLY A 28 18.70 -9.63 21.80
CA GLY A 28 19.69 -9.25 20.78
C GLY A 28 20.23 -7.85 21.05
N GLN A 29 21.55 -7.66 20.93
CA GLN A 29 22.23 -6.38 21.13
C GLN A 29 21.55 -5.25 20.35
N GLU A 30 21.50 -4.05 20.94
CA GLU A 30 20.86 -2.85 20.41
C GLU A 30 21.28 -2.54 18.96
N SER A 31 20.57 -3.10 17.97
CA SER A 31 20.53 -2.53 16.63
C SER A 31 19.78 -1.21 16.74
N GLN A 32 20.52 -0.14 17.06
CA GLN A 32 19.98 1.18 17.25
C GLN A 32 19.32 1.65 15.95
N SER A 33 18.07 2.09 16.06
CA SER A 33 17.37 2.70 14.93
C SER A 33 18.14 3.95 14.50
N SER A 34 18.36 4.13 13.20
CA SER A 34 19.05 5.29 12.66
C SER A 34 18.10 6.22 11.93
N GLU A 35 18.31 7.53 12.04
CA GLU A 35 17.65 8.46 11.13
C GLU A 35 18.04 8.18 9.67
N PRO A 36 17.18 8.51 8.69
CA PRO A 36 17.52 8.41 7.29
C PRO A 36 18.80 9.18 6.96
N LYS A 37 19.63 8.57 6.11
CA LYS A 37 20.85 9.18 5.59
C LYS A 37 20.79 9.14 4.07
N ALA A 38 21.15 10.23 3.43
CA ALA A 38 21.27 10.28 1.98
C ALA A 38 22.27 9.21 1.49
N ALA A 39 21.90 8.48 0.45
CA ALA A 39 22.75 7.46 -0.17
C ALA A 39 23.30 7.96 -1.51
N GLY A 40 22.43 8.37 -2.43
CA GLY A 40 22.79 8.93 -3.75
C GLY A 40 23.47 7.92 -4.68
N SER A 41 23.26 6.62 -4.42
CA SER A 41 23.87 5.53 -5.17
C SER A 41 22.84 4.84 -6.06
N GLN A 42 23.23 4.43 -7.27
CA GLN A 42 22.36 3.67 -8.16
C GLN A 42 22.12 2.25 -7.62
N ALA A 43 20.87 1.78 -7.67
CA ALA A 43 20.55 0.38 -7.42
C ALA A 43 21.24 -0.54 -8.47
N PRO A 44 21.72 -1.72 -8.07
CA PRO A 44 22.31 -2.70 -8.99
C PRO A 44 21.41 -2.98 -10.20
N SER A 45 22.00 -2.99 -11.39
CA SER A 45 21.28 -3.42 -12.59
C SER A 45 20.95 -4.91 -12.51
N PHE A 46 19.73 -5.27 -12.92
CA PHE A 46 19.28 -6.65 -13.03
C PHE A 46 19.28 -7.08 -14.49
N GLU A 47 20.05 -8.13 -14.80
CA GLU A 47 19.99 -8.81 -16.09
C GLU A 47 19.31 -10.17 -15.91
N PRO A 48 18.15 -10.42 -16.56
CA PRO A 48 17.54 -11.73 -16.49
C PRO A 48 18.50 -12.77 -17.06
N SER A 49 18.80 -13.79 -16.27
CA SER A 49 19.66 -14.92 -16.66
C SER A 49 19.02 -15.67 -17.83
N GLY A 50 19.34 -15.24 -19.06
CA GLY A 50 18.65 -15.69 -20.27
C GLY A 50 19.03 -14.92 -21.54
N SER A 51 19.61 -13.72 -21.43
CA SER A 51 20.29 -13.05 -22.56
C SER A 51 21.74 -13.54 -22.75
N GLY A 52 21.97 -14.82 -22.47
CA GLY A 52 23.20 -15.49 -22.89
C GLY A 52 23.14 -15.67 -24.40
N ALA A 53 23.66 -14.70 -25.15
CA ALA A 53 24.13 -14.94 -26.49
C ALA A 53 25.05 -16.17 -26.42
N GLY A 54 24.52 -17.31 -26.89
CA GLY A 54 25.31 -18.50 -27.11
C GLY A 54 26.42 -18.13 -28.07
N ALA A 55 27.61 -17.88 -27.51
CA ALA A 55 28.83 -17.94 -28.25
C ALA A 55 29.00 -19.39 -28.71
N ASP A 56 28.61 -19.67 -29.94
CA ASP A 56 29.29 -20.68 -30.73
C ASP A 56 29.95 -20.01 -31.93
N THR A 57 31.22 -20.35 -32.08
CA THR A 57 32.24 -19.68 -32.88
C THR A 57 32.02 -19.88 -34.38
N GLY A 58 31.92 -18.77 -35.12
CA GLY A 58 32.05 -18.75 -36.58
C GLY A 58 32.87 -17.54 -37.02
N ALA A 59 34.12 -17.79 -37.39
CA ALA A 59 35.08 -16.76 -37.79
C ALA A 59 34.60 -15.94 -39.00
N GLY A 60 34.77 -14.61 -38.90
CA GLY A 60 34.97 -13.71 -40.03
C GLY A 60 33.84 -12.72 -40.31
N SER A 61 33.99 -11.48 -39.81
CA SER A 61 33.95 -10.25 -40.63
C SER A 61 33.96 -9.02 -39.72
N ALA A 62 35.02 -8.23 -39.81
CA ALA A 62 35.07 -6.90 -39.23
C ALA A 62 34.35 -5.91 -40.16
N ALA A 63 33.22 -5.35 -39.73
CA ALA A 63 32.74 -4.03 -40.16
C ALA A 63 31.54 -3.59 -39.30
N GLN A 64 31.75 -2.54 -38.52
CA GLN A 64 30.84 -1.43 -38.26
C GLN A 64 29.33 -1.74 -38.13
N GLY A 65 28.87 -1.71 -36.87
CA GLY A 65 27.47 -1.54 -36.49
C GLY A 65 27.36 -0.76 -35.18
N ALA A 66 27.89 0.46 -35.14
CA ALA A 66 27.44 1.44 -34.16
C ALA A 66 26.04 1.89 -34.60
N GLY A 67 25.00 1.34 -33.98
CA GLY A 67 23.62 1.63 -34.38
C GLY A 67 22.63 1.17 -33.31
N ASN A 68 22.29 2.10 -32.42
CA ASN A 68 21.09 2.09 -31.57
C ASN A 68 20.74 0.75 -30.91
N GLU A 69 21.43 0.39 -29.83
CA GLU A 69 20.74 -0.32 -28.75
C GLU A 69 19.69 0.64 -28.17
N SER A 70 18.50 0.52 -28.72
CA SER A 70 17.30 1.29 -28.41
C SER A 70 17.08 1.35 -26.90
N ALA A 71 17.29 2.52 -26.29
CA ALA A 71 16.99 2.91 -24.90
C ALA A 71 15.79 2.17 -24.27
N ALA A 72 16.01 0.95 -23.78
CA ALA A 72 15.02 0.20 -23.02
C ALA A 72 14.99 0.75 -21.59
N ALA A 73 13.82 0.72 -20.95
CA ALA A 73 13.75 0.95 -19.52
C ALA A 73 14.67 -0.06 -18.83
N ALA A 74 15.56 0.42 -17.95
CA ALA A 74 16.47 -0.47 -17.22
C ALA A 74 15.69 -1.18 -16.12
N THR A 75 16.09 -2.40 -15.82
CA THR A 75 15.61 -3.09 -14.61
C THR A 75 16.72 -3.05 -13.58
N VAL A 76 16.37 -2.65 -12.36
CA VAL A 76 17.27 -2.65 -11.22
C VAL A 76 16.72 -3.56 -10.13
N ASP A 77 17.62 -4.06 -9.31
CA ASP A 77 17.34 -4.80 -8.09
C ASP A 77 17.75 -3.94 -6.89
N PRO A 78 16.80 -3.24 -6.25
CA PRO A 78 17.08 -2.48 -5.03
C PRO A 78 17.47 -3.33 -3.82
N GLY A 79 17.38 -4.66 -3.91
CA GLY A 79 17.61 -5.60 -2.81
C GLY A 79 16.48 -5.55 -1.77
N TRP A 80 15.23 -5.35 -2.20
CA TRP A 80 14.09 -5.33 -1.30
C TRP A 80 13.61 -6.75 -0.97
N ASP A 81 13.32 -6.97 0.31
CA ASP A 81 12.83 -8.24 0.88
C ASP A 81 11.39 -8.14 1.38
N ALA A 82 10.70 -7.04 1.07
CA ALA A 82 9.29 -6.81 1.37
C ALA A 82 8.57 -6.06 0.23
N PRO A 83 7.23 -6.02 0.21
CA PRO A 83 6.46 -5.29 -0.80
C PRO A 83 6.76 -3.80 -0.85
N ALA A 84 7.14 -3.26 -2.01
CA ALA A 84 7.40 -1.83 -2.12
C ALA A 84 6.11 -1.02 -2.21
N GLN A 85 6.06 0.10 -1.47
CA GLN A 85 5.00 1.10 -1.55
C GLN A 85 5.51 2.34 -2.28
N GLU A 86 4.66 3.01 -3.03
CA GLU A 86 5.07 4.11 -3.91
C GLU A 86 4.16 5.33 -3.73
N ALA A 87 4.79 6.50 -3.79
CA ALA A 87 4.09 7.76 -4.01
C ALA A 87 5.04 8.78 -4.63
N GLY A 88 4.53 9.56 -5.59
CA GLY A 88 5.29 10.64 -6.22
C GLY A 88 6.53 10.17 -6.98
N GLY A 89 6.51 8.95 -7.53
CA GLY A 89 7.62 8.34 -8.24
C GLY A 89 8.76 7.87 -7.36
N THR A 90 8.55 7.80 -6.04
CA THR A 90 9.52 7.26 -5.07
C THR A 90 8.94 6.01 -4.41
N PHE A 91 9.74 4.97 -4.36
CA PHE A 91 9.39 3.65 -3.85
C PHE A 91 10.11 3.40 -2.53
N LEU A 92 9.43 2.81 -1.56
CA LEU A 92 9.99 2.45 -0.27
C LEU A 92 9.72 0.98 0.03
N SER A 93 10.78 0.27 0.41
CA SER A 93 10.67 -1.04 1.05
C SER A 93 11.87 -1.26 1.98
N MET A 94 11.96 -2.43 2.58
CA MET A 94 13.06 -2.84 3.44
C MET A 94 13.90 -3.95 2.82
N HIS A 95 15.17 -3.96 3.18
CA HIS A 95 16.11 -5.06 3.02
C HIS A 95 16.36 -5.70 4.39
N GLU A 96 16.27 -7.02 4.49
CA GLU A 96 16.58 -7.75 5.71
C GLU A 96 18.08 -8.05 5.78
N ASN A 97 18.74 -7.55 6.83
CA ASN A 97 20.06 -8.02 7.24
C ASN A 97 19.92 -8.97 8.44
N ASP A 98 20.99 -9.68 8.78
CA ASP A 98 21.01 -10.65 9.89
C ASP A 98 20.46 -10.06 11.21
N ASP A 99 20.86 -8.82 11.52
CA ASP A 99 20.59 -8.16 12.82
C ASP A 99 19.71 -6.90 12.73
N SER A 100 19.33 -6.45 11.53
CA SER A 100 18.61 -5.19 11.33
C SER A 100 17.81 -5.15 10.04
N LEU A 101 16.80 -4.28 10.01
CA LEU A 101 16.08 -3.93 8.77
C LEU A 101 16.66 -2.64 8.22
N GLU A 102 16.94 -2.59 6.93
CA GLU A 102 17.36 -1.38 6.24
C GLU A 102 16.27 -0.95 5.27
N TYR A 103 15.59 0.15 5.59
CA TYR A 103 14.64 0.80 4.68
C TYR A 103 15.40 1.56 3.60
N ARG A 104 14.97 1.41 2.34
CA ARG A 104 15.57 2.06 1.18
C ARG A 104 14.49 2.76 0.38
N ALA A 105 14.62 4.09 0.24
CA ALA A 105 13.82 4.86 -0.70
C ALA A 105 14.55 4.96 -2.04
N VAL A 106 13.87 4.60 -3.12
CA VAL A 106 14.42 4.55 -4.47
C VAL A 106 13.52 5.33 -5.41
N ASP A 107 14.10 6.23 -6.21
CA ASP A 107 13.32 6.99 -7.17
C ASP A 107 13.01 6.20 -8.45
N SER A 108 12.19 6.77 -9.32
CA SER A 108 11.83 6.15 -10.59
C SER A 108 13.00 5.92 -11.56
N SER A 109 14.17 6.55 -11.34
CA SER A 109 15.38 6.31 -12.13
C SER A 109 16.23 5.15 -11.58
N GLY A 110 15.87 4.62 -10.40
CA GLY A 110 16.62 3.59 -9.70
C GLY A 110 17.71 4.13 -8.77
N GLU A 111 17.74 5.44 -8.49
CA GLU A 111 18.65 6.02 -7.50
C GLU A 111 18.13 5.75 -6.09
N ILE A 112 18.98 5.19 -5.22
CA ILE A 112 18.71 5.07 -3.79
C ILE A 112 18.90 6.46 -3.17
N LEU A 113 17.80 7.12 -2.81
CA LEU A 113 17.78 8.47 -2.27
C LEU A 113 18.31 8.49 -0.84
N TRP A 114 17.79 7.61 0.00
CA TRP A 114 18.19 7.49 1.40
C TRP A 114 17.94 6.10 1.95
N THR A 115 18.65 5.80 3.04
CA THR A 115 18.51 4.56 3.80
C THR A 115 18.32 4.82 5.29
N ALA A 116 17.53 3.99 5.98
CA ALA A 116 17.35 4.07 7.44
C ALA A 116 17.35 2.68 8.07
N GLN A 117 18.06 2.49 9.18
CA GLN A 117 18.08 1.21 9.89
C GLN A 117 17.04 1.18 11.01
N ARG A 118 16.42 0.02 11.23
CA ARG A 118 15.53 -0.29 12.35
C ARG A 118 15.86 -1.66 12.95
N SER A 119 15.45 -1.83 14.19
CA SER A 119 15.38 -3.16 14.82
C SER A 119 14.41 -4.07 14.04
N ARG A 120 14.71 -5.37 13.97
CA ARG A 120 13.85 -6.36 13.30
C ARG A 120 12.44 -6.46 13.90
N ALA A 121 12.28 -6.05 15.15
CA ALA A 121 10.96 -5.97 15.80
C ALA A 121 10.04 -4.88 15.21
N CYS A 122 10.59 -3.93 14.45
CA CYS A 122 9.87 -2.77 13.91
C CYS A 122 9.81 -2.81 12.39
N SER A 123 9.28 -3.89 11.81
CA SER A 123 9.21 -4.08 10.37
C SER A 123 8.08 -3.29 9.69
N ALA A 124 7.07 -2.82 10.41
CA ALA A 124 5.95 -2.11 9.79
C ALA A 124 6.34 -0.72 9.28
N TYR A 125 5.83 -0.36 8.09
CA TYR A 125 6.01 0.93 7.43
C TYR A 125 4.82 1.24 6.53
N LEU A 126 4.63 2.52 6.24
CA LEU A 126 3.58 3.01 5.34
C LEU A 126 4.11 4.19 4.53
N VAL A 127 3.76 4.24 3.25
CA VAL A 127 3.83 5.44 2.42
C VAL A 127 2.43 6.03 2.35
N THR A 128 2.33 7.33 2.63
CA THR A 128 1.07 8.08 2.60
C THR A 128 1.31 9.47 2.00
N THR A 129 0.26 10.17 1.62
CA THR A 129 0.36 11.49 0.98
C THR A 129 -0.28 12.57 1.83
N THR A 130 0.32 13.75 1.81
CA THR A 130 -0.17 14.97 2.48
C THR A 130 -0.21 16.11 1.47
N ALA A 131 -0.79 17.25 1.84
CA ALA A 131 -0.74 18.47 1.02
C ALA A 131 0.70 18.95 0.72
N ASP A 132 1.66 18.65 1.62
CA ASP A 132 3.08 19.00 1.45
C ASP A 132 3.87 17.97 0.63
N GLY A 133 3.26 16.83 0.30
CA GLY A 133 3.86 15.74 -0.47
C GLY A 133 3.86 14.38 0.24
N PRO A 134 4.52 13.38 -0.36
CA PRO A 134 4.57 12.01 0.18
C PRO A 134 5.42 11.86 1.44
N ILE A 135 4.92 11.07 2.38
CA ILE A 135 5.53 10.79 3.69
C ILE A 135 5.77 9.29 3.82
N ALA A 136 7.00 8.92 4.19
CA ALA A 136 7.36 7.61 4.70
C ALA A 136 7.16 7.58 6.22
N VAL A 137 6.33 6.67 6.72
CA VAL A 137 6.16 6.41 8.15
C VAL A 137 6.88 5.12 8.51
N LEU A 138 7.85 5.23 9.41
CA LEU A 138 8.64 4.11 9.88
C LEU A 138 8.37 3.86 11.37
N MET A 139 8.11 2.61 11.72
CA MET A 139 8.04 2.20 13.12
C MET A 139 9.42 2.19 13.76
N GLY A 140 9.45 2.43 15.06
CA GLY A 140 10.65 2.41 15.87
C GLY A 140 10.34 2.05 17.32
N GLN A 141 11.39 1.96 18.13
CA GLN A 141 11.28 1.71 19.56
C GLN A 141 11.71 2.97 20.31
N GLY A 142 10.90 3.39 21.27
CA GLY A 142 11.25 4.42 22.24
C GLY A 142 12.32 3.92 23.22
N PRO A 143 12.79 4.80 24.12
CA PRO A 143 13.73 4.41 25.17
C PRO A 143 13.12 3.30 26.03
N THR A 144 13.88 2.23 26.24
CA THR A 144 13.46 1.13 27.12
C THR A 144 13.37 1.64 28.55
N THR A 145 12.19 1.53 29.16
CA THR A 145 12.05 1.62 30.63
C THR A 145 12.07 0.21 31.21
N GLU A 146 12.38 0.06 32.50
CA GLU A 146 12.70 -1.25 33.12
C GLU A 146 11.65 -2.36 32.89
N ASP A 147 10.41 -2.05 32.49
CA ASP A 147 9.33 -3.02 32.30
C ASP A 147 8.56 -2.94 30.95
N SER A 148 8.92 -2.09 29.98
CA SER A 148 8.22 -2.08 28.68
C SER A 148 8.99 -1.44 27.52
N LEU A 149 8.81 -2.01 26.33
CA LEU A 149 9.21 -1.43 25.05
C LEU A 149 8.05 -0.58 24.51
N THR A 150 8.26 0.74 24.43
CA THR A 150 7.29 1.65 23.83
C THR A 150 7.43 1.66 22.31
N SER A 151 6.38 1.28 21.59
CA SER A 151 6.32 1.42 20.13
C SER A 151 6.17 2.90 19.76
N THR A 152 6.91 3.33 18.73
CA THR A 152 6.86 4.70 18.22
C THR A 152 6.73 4.70 16.70
N ALA A 153 6.19 5.80 16.15
CA ALA A 153 6.17 6.10 14.73
C ALA A 153 6.88 7.43 14.45
N SER A 154 7.58 7.53 13.32
CA SER A 154 8.14 8.79 12.81
C SER A 154 7.84 8.95 11.33
N GLY A 155 7.51 10.18 10.92
CA GLY A 155 7.25 10.53 9.54
C GLY A 155 8.41 11.26 8.91
N TYR A 156 8.77 10.86 7.69
CA TYR A 156 9.87 11.38 6.91
C TYR A 156 9.36 11.79 5.55
N ASP A 157 9.88 12.89 5.02
CA ASP A 157 9.71 13.23 3.61
C ASP A 157 10.25 12.07 2.76
N LEU A 158 9.39 11.50 1.91
CA LEU A 158 9.73 10.27 1.19
C LEU A 158 10.89 10.47 0.21
N GLN A 159 11.05 11.67 -0.35
CA GLN A 159 12.07 11.95 -1.35
C GLN A 159 13.44 12.26 -0.71
N THR A 160 13.45 12.96 0.42
CA THR A 160 14.69 13.48 1.01
C THR A 160 15.14 12.73 2.27
N GLY A 161 14.23 11.97 2.89
CA GLY A 161 14.46 11.32 4.18
C GLY A 161 14.47 12.29 5.36
N GLN A 162 14.14 13.57 5.15
CA GLN A 162 14.10 14.55 6.23
C GLN A 162 12.93 14.24 7.17
N LYS A 163 13.22 14.18 8.47
CA LYS A 163 12.18 13.99 9.49
C LYS A 163 11.20 15.17 9.46
N ARG A 164 9.91 14.86 9.35
CA ARG A 164 8.80 15.82 9.40
C ARG A 164 8.19 15.87 10.78
N TRP A 165 8.04 14.73 11.42
CA TRP A 165 7.49 14.61 12.78
C TRP A 165 7.99 13.34 13.48
N GLY A 166 7.77 13.29 14.79
CA GLY A 166 8.10 12.15 15.65
C GLY A 166 9.48 12.19 16.32
N PRO A 167 9.81 11.16 17.11
CA PRO A 167 8.98 9.98 17.38
C PRO A 167 7.70 10.32 18.17
N VAL A 168 6.59 9.70 17.77
CA VAL A 168 5.30 9.75 18.49
C VAL A 168 5.04 8.36 19.06
N GLU A 169 4.68 8.27 20.33
CA GLU A 169 4.31 7.00 20.97
C GLU A 169 2.99 6.48 20.38
N THR A 170 2.95 5.17 20.13
CA THR A 170 1.78 4.48 19.57
C THR A 170 1.32 3.39 20.52
N PRO A 171 0.01 3.12 20.62
CA PRO A 171 -0.52 2.07 21.52
C PRO A 171 -0.03 0.66 21.17
N GLY A 172 0.42 0.43 19.94
CA GLY A 172 0.97 -0.85 19.51
C GLY A 172 1.24 -0.92 18.02
N ALA A 173 0.88 -2.03 17.39
CA ALA A 173 1.15 -2.28 15.98
C ALA A 173 0.21 -1.48 15.06
N MET A 174 0.68 -1.19 13.85
CA MET A 174 -0.13 -0.60 12.78
C MET A 174 -1.03 -1.67 12.13
N LEU A 175 -2.29 -1.33 11.86
CA LEU A 175 -3.33 -2.29 11.44
C LEU A 175 -3.56 -2.42 9.92
N GLY A 176 -2.81 -1.69 9.08
CA GLY A 176 -2.95 -1.77 7.61
C GLY A 176 -4.04 -0.87 7.01
N ASN A 177 -5.03 -0.43 7.80
CA ASN A 177 -6.05 0.55 7.39
C ASN A 177 -5.51 2.01 7.48
N GLY A 178 -4.34 2.24 6.91
CA GLY A 178 -3.61 3.52 6.98
C GLY A 178 -2.92 3.74 8.34
N LEU A 179 -2.84 4.99 8.81
CA LEU A 179 -2.16 5.35 10.06
C LEU A 179 -3.01 5.08 11.31
N VAL A 180 -3.48 3.84 11.45
CA VAL A 180 -4.23 3.34 12.60
C VAL A 180 -3.40 2.31 13.36
N PHE A 181 -3.26 2.53 14.66
CA PHE A 181 -2.51 1.70 15.60
C PHE A 181 -3.44 1.10 16.63
N ALA A 182 -3.14 -0.11 17.13
CA ALA A 182 -3.94 -0.74 18.17
C ALA A 182 -3.09 -1.30 19.30
N SER A 183 -3.60 -1.16 20.52
CA SER A 183 -3.12 -1.91 21.69
C SER A 183 -3.32 -3.41 21.47
N ALA A 184 -2.45 -4.22 22.08
CA ALA A 184 -2.67 -5.67 22.14
C ALA A 184 -4.02 -5.98 22.82
N PRO A 185 -4.75 -7.02 22.38
CA PRO A 185 -6.00 -7.41 23.01
C PRO A 185 -5.76 -7.85 24.47
N LYS A 186 -6.63 -7.41 25.40
CA LYS A 186 -6.50 -7.71 26.84
C LYS A 186 -6.54 -9.21 27.14
N ASP A 187 -7.29 -9.99 26.36
CA ASP A 187 -7.55 -11.42 26.61
C ASP A 187 -6.82 -12.38 25.65
N PHE A 188 -5.80 -11.93 24.92
CA PHE A 188 -5.03 -12.70 23.90
C PHE A 188 -5.87 -13.30 22.74
N ILE A 189 -7.20 -13.37 22.87
CA ILE A 189 -8.18 -13.88 21.92
C ILE A 189 -9.28 -12.81 21.83
N GLY A 190 -9.38 -12.09 20.71
CA GLY A 190 -10.42 -11.08 20.52
C GLY A 190 -10.07 -10.05 19.46
N THR A 191 -11.04 -9.18 19.17
CA THR A 191 -10.85 -7.96 18.36
C THR A 191 -9.75 -7.09 18.98
N GLY A 192 -8.97 -6.40 18.15
CA GLY A 192 -7.83 -5.58 18.60
C GLY A 192 -8.22 -4.62 19.73
N GLY A 193 -7.26 -4.29 20.59
CA GLY A 193 -7.47 -3.31 21.66
C GLY A 193 -7.79 -1.90 21.11
N PRO A 194 -7.94 -0.90 21.99
CA PRO A 194 -8.26 0.46 21.58
C PRO A 194 -7.34 0.99 20.49
N ARG A 195 -7.95 1.65 19.51
CA ARG A 195 -7.28 2.14 18.30
C ARG A 195 -6.99 3.63 18.39
N THR A 196 -5.84 4.04 17.86
CA THR A 196 -5.44 5.43 17.69
C THR A 196 -5.10 5.70 16.24
N ALA A 197 -5.69 6.74 15.64
CA ALA A 197 -5.34 7.26 14.33
C ALA A 197 -4.41 8.47 14.45
N LEU A 198 -3.34 8.51 13.66
CA LEU A 198 -2.42 9.64 13.59
C LEU A 198 -2.63 10.44 12.30
N ASN A 199 -2.59 11.77 12.41
CA ASN A 199 -2.57 12.68 11.27
C ASN A 199 -1.27 12.49 10.48
N PRO A 200 -1.32 12.12 9.18
CA PRO A 200 -0.12 11.87 8.37
C PRO A 200 0.84 13.06 8.23
N ALA A 201 0.34 14.30 8.27
CA ALA A 201 1.15 15.50 8.10
C ALA A 201 1.92 15.91 9.35
N THR A 202 1.38 15.61 10.54
CA THR A 202 1.91 16.15 11.81
C THR A 202 2.31 15.09 12.83
N GLY A 203 1.85 13.84 12.66
CA GLY A 203 1.97 12.78 13.66
C GLY A 203 1.06 12.98 14.89
N ALA A 204 0.24 14.05 14.94
CA ALA A 204 -0.67 14.28 16.04
C ALA A 204 -1.81 13.25 16.05
N VAL A 205 -2.36 12.95 17.23
CA VAL A 205 -3.54 12.09 17.37
C VAL A 205 -4.73 12.78 16.72
N ALA A 206 -5.27 12.16 15.67
CA ALA A 206 -6.50 12.61 15.01
C ALA A 206 -7.74 12.01 15.69
N ALA A 207 -7.65 10.77 16.15
CA ALA A 207 -8.67 10.12 16.94
C ALA A 207 -8.06 9.04 17.83
N ALA A 208 -8.60 8.85 19.03
CA ALA A 208 -8.25 7.76 19.92
C ALA A 208 -9.53 7.17 20.52
N GLU A 209 -9.52 5.86 20.71
CA GLU A 209 -10.51 5.14 21.48
C GLU A 209 -10.07 5.08 22.95
N ASP A 210 -10.99 5.35 23.89
CA ASP A 210 -10.67 5.31 25.32
C ASP A 210 -10.54 3.86 25.83
N GLU A 211 -9.51 3.59 26.65
CA GLU A 211 -9.29 2.32 27.36
C GLU A 211 -10.15 2.15 28.62
N ASP A 212 -10.62 3.28 29.16
CA ASP A 212 -11.18 3.42 30.50
C ASP A 212 -12.70 3.66 30.47
N GLU A 213 -13.47 2.58 30.49
CA GLU A 213 -14.54 2.47 31.47
C GLU A 213 -14.58 1.03 31.96
N VAL A 214 -13.95 0.79 33.11
CA VAL A 214 -14.31 -0.35 33.96
C VAL A 214 -15.82 -0.20 34.22
N PRO A 215 -16.67 -1.19 33.88
CA PRO A 215 -18.06 -1.14 34.31
C PRO A 215 -18.03 -0.97 35.82
N GLY A 216 -18.42 0.22 36.29
CA GLY A 216 -18.20 0.61 37.67
C GLY A 216 -18.78 -0.45 38.60
N GLU A 217 -17.92 -1.07 39.42
CA GLU A 217 -18.34 -1.83 40.58
C GLU A 217 -19.09 -0.88 41.53
N GLY A 218 -20.39 -0.68 41.32
CA GLY A 218 -21.24 0.11 42.21
C GLY A 218 -22.32 0.99 41.58
N GLY A 219 -22.47 1.02 40.26
CA GLY A 219 -23.59 1.72 39.61
C GLY A 219 -24.66 0.73 39.17
N THR A 220 -25.90 0.92 39.61
CA THR A 220 -27.08 0.13 39.19
C THR A 220 -27.10 -0.06 37.67
N GLU A 221 -26.79 -1.28 37.24
CA GLU A 221 -26.92 -1.73 35.85
C GLU A 221 -28.36 -1.47 35.40
N SER A 222 -28.53 -0.51 34.50
CA SER A 222 -29.72 -0.42 33.66
C SER A 222 -29.46 -1.39 32.50
N PRO A 223 -30.08 -2.57 32.47
CA PRO A 223 -29.83 -3.55 31.42
C PRO A 223 -30.60 -3.09 30.18
N GLY A 224 -29.95 -2.41 29.24
CA GLY A 224 -30.61 -2.08 27.98
C GLY A 224 -29.95 -1.07 27.03
N GLU A 225 -29.00 -0.24 27.46
CA GLU A 225 -28.26 0.64 26.54
C GLU A 225 -26.88 0.04 26.25
N SER A 226 -26.77 -0.61 25.10
CA SER A 226 -25.51 -1.16 24.60
C SER A 226 -24.49 -0.03 24.39
N ASP A 227 -23.27 -0.27 24.86
CA ASP A 227 -22.05 0.56 24.75
C ASP A 227 -21.56 0.77 23.29
N ASP A 228 -22.42 0.48 22.31
CA ASP A 228 -22.17 0.52 20.86
C ASP A 228 -22.17 1.95 20.28
N SER A 229 -22.57 2.96 21.08
CA SER A 229 -22.65 4.35 20.59
C SER A 229 -21.33 5.11 20.61
N ARG A 230 -20.25 4.51 21.13
CA ARG A 230 -18.93 5.14 21.14
C ARG A 230 -18.30 5.08 19.74
N PRO A 231 -17.63 6.15 19.29
CA PRO A 231 -16.92 6.13 18.04
C PRO A 231 -15.77 5.10 18.09
N ARG A 232 -15.65 4.26 17.06
CA ARG A 232 -14.53 3.34 16.85
C ARG A 232 -13.76 3.73 15.60
N VAL A 233 -12.44 3.72 15.67
CA VAL A 233 -11.55 4.07 14.57
C VAL A 233 -11.45 2.90 13.60
N ILE A 234 -11.72 3.16 12.32
CA ILE A 234 -11.65 2.16 11.25
C ILE A 234 -10.41 2.38 10.39
N ALA A 235 -10.25 3.58 9.84
CA ALA A 235 -9.19 3.89 8.88
C ALA A 235 -8.75 5.36 8.94
N MET A 236 -7.51 5.63 8.52
CA MET A 236 -6.95 6.97 8.34
C MET A 236 -6.13 7.04 7.06
N PHE A 237 -6.68 7.68 6.02
CA PHE A 237 -6.06 7.82 4.71
C PHE A 237 -5.93 9.30 4.34
N GLY A 238 -4.70 9.80 4.22
CA GLY A 238 -4.47 11.21 3.92
C GLY A 238 -5.19 12.13 4.91
N GLU A 239 -6.21 12.84 4.44
CA GLU A 239 -7.01 13.75 5.25
C GLU A 239 -8.34 13.14 5.73
N HIS A 240 -8.64 11.89 5.38
CA HIS A 240 -9.90 11.22 5.65
C HIS A 240 -9.79 10.25 6.81
N LEU A 241 -10.59 10.50 7.84
CA LEU A 241 -10.81 9.62 8.98
C LEU A 241 -12.15 8.91 8.82
N VAL A 242 -12.15 7.57 8.93
CA VAL A 242 -13.39 6.77 8.94
C VAL A 242 -13.58 6.17 10.33
N ARG A 243 -14.78 6.36 10.89
CA ARG A 243 -15.19 5.84 12.20
C ARG A 243 -16.53 5.11 12.11
N SER A 244 -16.75 4.11 12.96
CA SER A 244 -18.11 3.64 13.23
C SER A 244 -18.68 4.27 14.49
N GLN A 245 -19.98 4.49 14.51
CA GLN A 245 -20.73 4.95 15.67
C GLN A 245 -22.11 4.27 15.68
N GLY A 246 -22.37 3.36 16.61
CA GLY A 246 -23.56 2.51 16.55
C GLY A 246 -23.58 1.69 15.26
N SER A 247 -24.68 1.78 14.49
CA SER A 247 -24.83 1.10 13.20
C SER A 247 -24.39 1.90 11.98
N VAL A 248 -23.85 3.11 12.17
CA VAL A 248 -23.42 4.00 11.08
C VAL A 248 -21.91 4.10 10.98
N LEU A 249 -21.45 4.37 9.76
CA LEU A 249 -20.10 4.81 9.45
C LEU A 249 -20.12 6.32 9.24
N VAL A 250 -19.08 6.99 9.70
CA VAL A 250 -18.90 8.44 9.62
C VAL A 250 -17.53 8.70 8.99
N GLY A 251 -17.53 9.49 7.91
CA GLY A 251 -16.31 10.02 7.31
C GLY A 251 -16.11 11.47 7.73
N GLU A 252 -14.88 11.81 8.08
CA GLU A 252 -14.49 13.12 8.62
C GLU A 252 -13.16 13.57 8.01
N ASN A 253 -12.96 14.88 7.95
CA ASN A 253 -11.65 15.45 7.64
C ASN A 253 -10.80 15.62 8.91
N LEU A 254 -9.54 16.04 8.75
CA LEU A 254 -8.62 16.29 9.87
C LEU A 254 -8.99 17.48 10.77
N ASP A 255 -9.87 18.37 10.32
CA ASP A 255 -10.43 19.46 11.14
C ASP A 255 -11.58 18.99 12.04
N GLY A 256 -12.01 17.74 11.88
CA GLY A 256 -13.15 17.14 12.59
C GLY A 256 -14.50 17.47 11.96
N ASP A 257 -14.52 18.08 10.77
CA ASP A 257 -15.75 18.26 10.02
C ASP A 257 -16.23 16.93 9.48
N ARG A 258 -17.51 16.67 9.73
CA ARG A 258 -18.20 15.50 9.20
C ARG A 258 -18.48 15.69 7.71
N LEU A 259 -17.88 14.84 6.89
CA LEU A 259 -18.09 14.80 5.44
C LEU A 259 -19.37 14.04 5.10
N TRP A 260 -19.57 12.88 5.74
CA TRP A 260 -20.74 12.04 5.49
C TRP A 260 -21.09 11.14 6.67
N THR A 261 -22.31 10.58 6.61
CA THR A 261 -22.76 9.50 7.50
C THR A 261 -23.58 8.53 6.67
N ARG A 262 -23.29 7.24 6.79
CA ARG A 262 -23.95 6.14 6.06
C ARG A 262 -24.26 4.99 7.01
N ALA A 263 -25.32 4.24 6.76
CA ALA A 263 -25.50 3.01 7.52
C ALA A 263 -24.43 2.00 7.07
N ALA A 264 -23.83 1.24 8.00
CA ALA A 264 -22.90 0.18 7.60
C ALA A 264 -23.60 -0.85 6.67
N ALA A 265 -24.90 -1.05 6.88
CA ALA A 265 -25.73 -1.91 6.05
C ALA A 265 -25.85 -1.44 4.59
N ASP A 266 -25.60 -0.15 4.29
CA ASP A 266 -25.54 0.36 2.92
C ASP A 266 -24.36 -0.26 2.15
N PHE A 267 -23.35 -0.78 2.86
CA PHE A 267 -22.21 -1.52 2.32
C PHE A 267 -22.34 -3.05 2.54
N GLY A 268 -23.53 -3.54 2.90
CA GLY A 268 -23.78 -4.97 3.10
C GLY A 268 -23.17 -5.56 4.37
N MET A 269 -22.81 -4.73 5.36
CA MET A 269 -22.12 -5.16 6.58
C MET A 269 -22.64 -4.49 7.85
N SER A 270 -22.23 -4.99 9.00
CA SER A 270 -22.37 -4.32 10.29
C SER A 270 -21.21 -3.35 10.54
N ALA A 271 -21.41 -2.42 11.48
CA ALA A 271 -20.37 -1.49 11.91
C ALA A 271 -19.18 -2.20 12.61
N ALA A 272 -19.43 -3.36 13.23
CA ALA A 272 -18.39 -4.19 13.82
C ALA A 272 -17.56 -4.89 12.73
N GLU A 273 -18.21 -5.41 11.69
CA GLU A 273 -17.50 -5.99 10.53
C GLU A 273 -16.67 -4.95 9.80
N ALA A 274 -17.22 -3.74 9.57
CA ALA A 274 -16.51 -2.63 8.93
C ALA A 274 -15.16 -2.28 9.60
N ARG A 275 -15.03 -2.55 10.90
CA ARG A 275 -13.84 -2.32 11.69
C ARG A 275 -12.75 -3.37 11.48
N GLU A 276 -13.14 -4.59 11.15
CA GLU A 276 -12.24 -5.74 11.03
C GLU A 276 -11.88 -6.06 9.58
N ILE A 277 -12.73 -5.69 8.62
CA ILE A 277 -12.41 -5.88 7.21
C ILE A 277 -11.34 -4.88 6.72
N PRO A 278 -10.54 -5.27 5.71
CA PRO A 278 -9.55 -4.39 5.12
C PRO A 278 -10.16 -3.18 4.41
N TRP A 279 -9.52 -2.04 4.60
CA TRP A 279 -9.72 -0.83 3.79
C TRP A 279 -8.42 -0.51 3.07
N GLU A 280 -8.45 -0.47 1.75
CA GLU A 280 -7.29 -0.17 0.91
C GLU A 280 -7.46 1.21 0.26
N PRO A 281 -6.53 2.16 0.43
CA PRO A 281 -6.64 3.46 -0.21
C PRO A 281 -6.43 3.33 -1.73
N ILE A 282 -7.32 3.94 -2.51
CA ILE A 282 -7.24 4.01 -3.97
C ILE A 282 -7.09 5.48 -4.37
N GLY A 283 -5.90 5.87 -4.82
CA GLY A 283 -5.57 7.28 -5.02
C GLY A 283 -5.66 8.05 -3.70
N THR A 284 -6.13 9.30 -3.76
CA THR A 284 -6.18 10.20 -2.59
C THR A 284 -7.57 10.38 -1.98
N SER A 285 -8.63 9.89 -2.63
CA SER A 285 -10.02 10.18 -2.26
C SER A 285 -10.93 8.97 -2.24
N HIS A 286 -10.42 7.76 -2.49
CA HIS A 286 -11.24 6.56 -2.50
C HIS A 286 -10.63 5.48 -1.62
N ALA A 287 -11.47 4.54 -1.18
CA ALA A 287 -11.04 3.33 -0.52
C ALA A 287 -11.79 2.12 -1.06
N LEU A 288 -11.08 1.01 -1.24
CA LEU A 288 -11.63 -0.28 -1.59
C LEU A 288 -11.86 -1.09 -0.32
N LEU A 289 -13.11 -1.51 -0.15
CA LEU A 289 -13.62 -2.19 1.03
C LEU A 289 -13.82 -3.68 0.76
N GLY A 290 -13.28 -4.53 1.63
CA GLY A 290 -13.45 -5.98 1.59
C GLY A 290 -12.13 -6.73 1.42
N ASP A 291 -12.18 -8.06 1.58
CA ASP A 291 -11.00 -8.92 1.59
C ASP A 291 -10.26 -8.94 0.24
N ALA A 292 -8.93 -8.90 0.31
CA ALA A 292 -8.08 -9.05 -0.85
C ALA A 292 -8.35 -10.41 -1.55
N GLY A 293 -8.60 -10.37 -2.86
CA GLY A 293 -8.94 -11.54 -3.66
C GLY A 293 -10.41 -11.98 -3.61
N SER A 294 -11.28 -11.27 -2.87
CA SER A 294 -12.73 -11.39 -3.01
C SER A 294 -13.21 -10.70 -4.29
N GLU A 295 -14.27 -11.22 -4.90
CA GLU A 295 -14.99 -10.58 -6.01
C GLU A 295 -16.14 -9.68 -5.51
N GLU A 296 -16.36 -9.60 -4.20
CA GLU A 296 -17.46 -8.87 -3.55
C GLU A 296 -16.95 -7.61 -2.84
N ARG A 297 -16.00 -6.88 -3.45
CA ARG A 297 -15.45 -5.64 -2.87
C ARG A 297 -16.26 -4.43 -3.32
N THR A 298 -16.23 -3.37 -2.51
CA THR A 298 -16.94 -2.10 -2.80
C THR A 298 -15.96 -0.94 -2.80
N LEU A 299 -15.99 -0.13 -3.85
CA LEU A 299 -15.20 1.09 -3.95
C LEU A 299 -16.01 2.28 -3.43
N VAL A 300 -15.47 2.99 -2.46
CA VAL A 300 -16.14 4.09 -1.77
C VAL A 300 -15.37 5.38 -1.99
N ASP A 301 -16.10 6.45 -2.33
CA ASP A 301 -15.59 7.83 -2.31
C ASP A 301 -15.56 8.32 -0.85
N LEU A 302 -14.36 8.69 -0.36
CA LEU A 302 -14.12 9.12 1.01
C LEU A 302 -14.62 10.55 1.29
N ASP A 303 -14.86 11.37 0.27
CA ASP A 303 -15.42 12.72 0.43
C ASP A 303 -16.94 12.70 0.58
N SER A 304 -17.62 11.77 -0.10
CA SER A 304 -19.10 11.72 -0.13
C SER A 304 -19.72 10.50 0.58
N GLY A 305 -18.92 9.47 0.86
CA GLY A 305 -19.35 8.18 1.37
C GLY A 305 -20.19 7.38 0.35
N ALA A 306 -20.17 7.77 -0.92
CA ALA A 306 -20.88 7.07 -1.98
C ALA A 306 -20.11 5.84 -2.46
N SER A 307 -20.82 4.72 -2.64
CA SER A 307 -20.29 3.60 -3.40
C SER A 307 -20.20 4.00 -4.87
N VAL A 308 -18.99 3.98 -5.41
CA VAL A 308 -18.72 4.25 -6.82
C VAL A 308 -18.98 3.00 -7.65
N ASP A 309 -18.55 1.85 -7.15
CA ASP A 309 -18.75 0.55 -7.78
C ASP A 309 -18.77 -0.56 -6.72
N SER A 310 -19.40 -1.70 -7.03
CA SER A 310 -19.53 -2.85 -6.13
C SER A 310 -19.45 -4.16 -6.91
N ASP A 311 -19.27 -5.27 -6.20
CA ASP A 311 -19.08 -6.60 -6.82
C ASP A 311 -17.87 -6.60 -7.77
N ILE A 312 -16.79 -5.95 -7.31
CA ILE A 312 -15.53 -5.84 -8.04
C ILE A 312 -14.43 -6.65 -7.34
N SER A 313 -13.52 -7.16 -8.15
CA SER A 313 -12.30 -7.86 -7.72
C SER A 313 -11.16 -6.88 -7.36
N GLY A 314 -11.18 -5.68 -7.93
CA GLY A 314 -10.13 -4.68 -7.72
C GLY A 314 -10.47 -3.31 -8.26
N ALA A 315 -9.76 -2.31 -7.73
CA ALA A 315 -9.82 -0.93 -8.15
C ALA A 315 -8.42 -0.33 -8.15
N TRP A 316 -8.19 0.63 -9.05
CA TRP A 316 -6.93 1.33 -9.20
C TRP A 316 -7.16 2.77 -9.64
N PHE A 317 -6.18 3.65 -9.41
CA PHE A 317 -6.23 5.03 -9.87
C PHE A 317 -5.05 5.34 -10.79
N ASP A 318 -5.33 5.75 -12.02
CA ASP A 318 -4.33 6.26 -12.96
C ASP A 318 -4.27 7.78 -12.88
N SER A 319 -3.24 8.33 -12.23
CA SER A 319 -3.07 9.78 -12.12
C SER A 319 -2.80 10.45 -13.47
N ALA A 320 -2.13 9.76 -14.41
CA ALA A 320 -1.78 10.29 -15.73
C ALA A 320 -3.02 10.64 -16.58
N SER A 321 -4.11 9.87 -16.48
CA SER A 321 -5.39 10.16 -17.12
C SER A 321 -6.47 10.66 -16.16
N ASN A 322 -6.16 10.77 -14.86
CA ASN A 322 -7.10 11.04 -13.78
C ASN A 322 -8.34 10.14 -13.89
N THR A 323 -8.11 8.82 -13.99
CA THR A 323 -9.16 7.80 -14.16
C THR A 323 -9.10 6.77 -13.04
N LEU A 324 -10.24 6.54 -12.39
CA LEU A 324 -10.44 5.42 -11.50
C LEU A 324 -10.88 4.21 -12.32
N VAL A 325 -10.17 3.10 -12.21
CA VAL A 325 -10.44 1.88 -12.97
C VAL A 325 -10.91 0.79 -12.02
N THR A 326 -11.98 0.10 -12.36
CA THR A 326 -12.48 -1.07 -11.61
C THR A 326 -12.56 -2.29 -12.50
N ALA A 327 -12.42 -3.47 -11.88
CA ALA A 327 -12.57 -4.75 -12.56
C ALA A 327 -13.54 -5.64 -11.78
N GLY A 328 -14.71 -5.89 -12.36
CA GLY A 328 -15.68 -6.89 -11.91
C GLY A 328 -16.08 -7.77 -13.09
N SER A 329 -17.39 -7.90 -13.33
CA SER A 329 -17.90 -8.53 -14.57
C SER A 329 -17.48 -7.79 -15.84
N ASP A 330 -17.28 -6.48 -15.74
CA ASP A 330 -16.76 -5.61 -16.77
C ASP A 330 -15.57 -4.82 -16.24
N LEU A 331 -14.79 -4.26 -17.17
CA LEU A 331 -13.81 -3.24 -16.87
C LEU A 331 -14.47 -1.87 -17.04
N GLN A 332 -14.41 -1.03 -16.01
CA GLN A 332 -15.00 0.31 -16.03
C GLN A 332 -13.95 1.36 -15.70
N GLY A 333 -14.12 2.55 -16.30
CA GLY A 333 -13.35 3.73 -15.98
C GLY A 333 -14.27 4.86 -15.54
N PHE A 334 -13.92 5.51 -14.44
CA PHE A 334 -14.67 6.60 -13.84
C PHE A 334 -13.81 7.87 -13.76
N ASN A 335 -14.48 9.02 -13.74
CA ASN A 335 -13.89 10.26 -13.27
C ASN A 335 -13.55 10.16 -11.77
N SER A 336 -12.76 11.10 -11.26
CA SER A 336 -12.46 11.23 -9.84
C SER A 336 -13.68 11.56 -8.96
N ASP A 337 -14.82 11.93 -9.55
CA ASP A 337 -16.10 12.14 -8.85
C ASP A 337 -17.02 10.91 -8.90
N GLY A 338 -16.51 9.77 -9.37
CA GLY A 338 -17.26 8.53 -9.51
C GLY A 338 -18.19 8.45 -10.73
N THR A 339 -18.21 9.44 -11.61
CA THR A 339 -19.04 9.36 -12.84
C THR A 339 -18.39 8.46 -13.89
N GLU A 340 -19.15 7.49 -14.42
CA GLU A 340 -18.66 6.55 -15.44
C GLU A 340 -18.26 7.30 -16.73
N ARG A 341 -17.04 7.03 -17.21
CA ARG A 341 -16.50 7.52 -18.49
C ARG A 341 -16.66 6.50 -19.59
N TRP A 342 -16.32 5.25 -19.29
CA TRP A 342 -16.30 4.17 -20.26
C TRP A 342 -16.50 2.83 -19.56
N LYS A 343 -16.98 1.87 -20.34
CA LYS A 343 -17.21 0.50 -19.92
C LYS A 343 -16.85 -0.44 -21.06
N SER A 344 -16.11 -1.50 -20.76
CA SER A 344 -15.67 -2.49 -21.73
C SER A 344 -15.64 -3.88 -21.12
N PRO A 345 -15.92 -4.95 -21.89
CA PRO A 345 -15.78 -6.31 -21.37
C PRO A 345 -14.35 -6.58 -20.88
N LEU A 346 -14.23 -7.23 -19.73
CA LEU A 346 -12.95 -7.76 -19.26
C LEU A 346 -12.50 -8.87 -20.23
N PRO A 347 -11.24 -8.88 -20.70
CA PRO A 347 -10.78 -9.94 -21.59
C PRO A 347 -10.87 -11.31 -20.90
N GLU A 348 -11.35 -12.32 -21.64
CA GLU A 348 -11.50 -13.68 -21.09
C GLU A 348 -10.16 -14.26 -20.63
N ASN A 349 -10.16 -14.95 -19.47
CA ASN A 349 -8.97 -15.58 -18.89
C ASN A 349 -7.81 -14.60 -18.60
N THR A 350 -8.14 -13.35 -18.29
CA THR A 350 -7.17 -12.34 -17.88
C THR A 350 -7.53 -11.73 -16.55
N GLU A 351 -6.51 -11.27 -15.81
CA GLU A 351 -6.65 -10.48 -14.59
C GLU A 351 -5.97 -9.13 -14.81
N VAL A 352 -6.49 -8.07 -14.18
CA VAL A 352 -5.79 -6.78 -14.18
C VAL A 352 -4.57 -6.92 -13.29
N ALA A 353 -3.39 -6.76 -13.88
CA ALA A 353 -2.12 -6.86 -13.18
C ALA A 353 -1.73 -5.53 -12.53
N GLY A 354 -1.96 -4.42 -13.24
CA GLY A 354 -1.68 -3.09 -12.73
C GLY A 354 -2.24 -2.00 -13.62
N VAL A 355 -2.44 -0.82 -13.03
CA VAL A 355 -2.95 0.37 -13.72
C VAL A 355 -2.05 1.54 -13.35
N GLY A 356 -1.63 2.32 -14.36
CA GLY A 356 -0.77 3.48 -14.18
C GLY A 356 -0.13 3.92 -15.49
N ALA A 357 0.47 5.12 -15.50
CA ALA A 357 1.07 5.73 -16.69
C ALA A 357 0.16 5.73 -17.94
N GLY A 358 -1.16 5.84 -17.74
CA GLY A 358 -2.18 5.84 -18.79
C GLY A 358 -2.58 4.45 -19.28
N LEU A 359 -2.13 3.38 -18.64
CA LEU A 359 -2.34 2.00 -19.08
C LEU A 359 -3.09 1.16 -18.03
N ILE A 360 -3.83 0.18 -18.52
CA ILE A 360 -4.36 -0.96 -17.78
C ILE A 360 -3.66 -2.19 -18.35
N VAL A 361 -2.81 -2.83 -17.56
CA VAL A 361 -2.04 -4.01 -17.98
C VAL A 361 -2.72 -5.26 -17.47
N PHE A 362 -2.86 -6.25 -18.34
CA PHE A 362 -3.48 -7.54 -18.02
C PHE A 362 -2.42 -8.63 -17.97
N ASP A 363 -2.51 -9.50 -16.96
CA ASP A 363 -1.81 -10.79 -16.98
C ASP A 363 -2.67 -11.81 -17.72
N SER A 364 -2.10 -12.41 -18.77
CA SER A 364 -2.76 -13.43 -19.60
C SER A 364 -1.93 -14.70 -19.52
N ALA A 365 -2.54 -15.79 -19.05
CA ALA A 365 -1.87 -17.06 -18.88
C ALA A 365 -1.35 -17.60 -20.23
N GLY A 366 -0.08 -17.36 -20.54
CA GLY A 366 0.63 -17.94 -21.69
C GLY A 366 0.81 -17.04 -22.92
N ASP A 367 0.07 -15.92 -23.03
CA ASP A 367 0.11 -15.04 -24.22
C ASP A 367 0.88 -13.72 -24.00
N GLY A 368 1.44 -13.54 -22.80
CA GLY A 368 2.17 -12.34 -22.39
C GLY A 368 1.24 -11.18 -21.99
N ALA A 369 1.82 -10.12 -21.43
CA ALA A 369 1.04 -8.99 -20.97
C ALA A 369 0.43 -8.20 -22.15
N THR A 370 -0.86 -7.89 -22.05
CA THR A 370 -1.55 -6.97 -22.95
C THR A 370 -1.95 -5.72 -22.20
N ALA A 371 -2.31 -4.64 -22.90
CA ALA A 371 -2.78 -3.44 -22.25
C ALA A 371 -3.89 -2.71 -22.99
N ARG A 372 -4.64 -1.93 -22.22
CA ARG A 372 -5.62 -0.95 -22.68
C ARG A 372 -5.26 0.44 -22.16
N SER A 373 -5.77 1.46 -22.81
CA SER A 373 -5.72 2.84 -22.35
C SER A 373 -6.62 2.99 -21.13
N ALA A 374 -6.08 3.50 -20.02
CA ALA A 374 -6.88 3.83 -18.84
C ALA A 374 -7.88 4.97 -19.13
N ARG A 375 -7.58 5.83 -20.10
CA ARG A 375 -8.39 7.01 -20.42
C ARG A 375 -9.73 6.67 -21.06
N ASP A 376 -9.77 5.66 -21.92
CA ASP A 376 -10.94 5.36 -22.77
C ASP A 376 -11.22 3.85 -22.96
N GLY A 377 -10.44 2.97 -22.31
CA GLY A 377 -10.61 1.52 -22.40
C GLY A 377 -10.19 0.91 -23.75
N SER A 378 -9.68 1.71 -24.70
CA SER A 378 -9.26 1.22 -26.02
C SER A 378 -7.98 0.39 -25.93
N GLN A 379 -7.71 -0.47 -26.92
CA GLN A 379 -6.49 -1.27 -26.95
C GLN A 379 -5.26 -0.38 -27.05
N ALA A 380 -4.27 -0.59 -26.16
CA ALA A 380 -3.03 0.17 -26.19
C ALA A 380 -2.11 -0.35 -27.31
N ASP A 381 -1.25 0.55 -27.82
CA ASP A 381 -0.22 0.18 -28.78
C ASP A 381 0.79 -0.78 -28.14
N SER A 382 1.11 -1.89 -28.82
CA SER A 382 2.05 -2.89 -28.34
C SER A 382 3.51 -2.38 -28.27
N ASP A 383 3.82 -1.26 -28.92
CA ASP A 383 5.18 -0.70 -28.99
C ASP A 383 5.56 0.22 -27.82
N VAL A 384 4.66 0.40 -26.85
CA VAL A 384 4.93 1.16 -25.62
C VAL A 384 6.14 0.54 -24.89
N PRO A 385 7.17 1.34 -24.50
CA PRO A 385 8.40 0.82 -23.90
C PRO A 385 8.18 -0.12 -22.71
N LEU A 386 7.24 0.23 -21.82
CA LEU A 386 6.91 -0.57 -20.65
C LEU A 386 6.42 -1.98 -21.03
N LEU A 387 5.55 -2.10 -22.04
CA LEU A 387 5.05 -3.40 -22.52
C LEU A 387 6.14 -4.28 -23.13
N ARG A 388 7.18 -3.69 -23.73
CA ARG A 388 8.33 -4.46 -24.22
C ARG A 388 9.13 -5.08 -23.08
N THR A 389 9.36 -4.34 -21.99
CA THR A 389 10.10 -4.84 -20.83
C THR A 389 9.29 -5.89 -20.06
N ILE A 390 7.99 -5.65 -19.84
CA ILE A 390 7.08 -6.56 -19.13
C ILE A 390 6.98 -7.94 -19.80
N LYS A 391 7.03 -8.02 -21.14
CA LYS A 391 7.04 -9.32 -21.84
C LYS A 391 8.16 -10.26 -21.40
N SER A 392 9.27 -9.73 -20.90
CA SER A 392 10.42 -10.52 -20.45
C SER A 392 10.41 -10.84 -18.95
N LEU A 393 9.79 -9.99 -18.12
CA LEU A 393 9.85 -10.07 -16.65
C LEU A 393 8.53 -10.47 -15.99
N GLY A 394 7.46 -10.58 -16.76
CA GLY A 394 6.11 -10.81 -16.26
C GLY A 394 5.35 -9.51 -16.01
N ALA A 395 4.04 -9.62 -15.82
CA ALA A 395 3.14 -8.49 -15.61
C ALA A 395 3.52 -7.67 -14.36
N PRO A 396 3.40 -6.33 -14.42
CA PRO A 396 3.65 -5.48 -13.26
C PRO A 396 2.51 -5.61 -12.28
N HIS A 397 2.82 -5.46 -10.99
CA HIS A 397 1.85 -5.37 -9.91
C HIS A 397 1.66 -3.94 -9.40
N HIS A 398 2.54 -3.02 -9.83
CA HIS A 398 2.39 -1.58 -9.61
C HIS A 398 2.99 -0.80 -10.79
N ILE A 399 2.35 0.31 -11.19
CA ILE A 399 2.85 1.22 -12.22
C ILE A 399 2.72 2.66 -11.69
N ALA A 400 3.85 3.33 -11.48
CA ALA A 400 3.89 4.72 -11.07
C ALA A 400 3.53 5.66 -12.24
N GLU A 401 3.14 6.90 -11.94
CA GLU A 401 2.82 7.93 -12.95
C GLU A 401 3.98 8.17 -13.93
N SER A 402 5.21 8.09 -13.44
CA SER A 402 6.43 8.25 -14.24
C SER A 402 6.64 7.13 -15.27
N GLY A 403 5.86 6.05 -15.20
CA GLY A 403 6.02 4.84 -15.99
C GLY A 403 7.03 3.84 -15.42
N ALA A 404 7.65 4.14 -14.27
CA ALA A 404 8.36 3.13 -13.50
C ALA A 404 7.37 2.08 -12.97
N ALA A 405 7.79 0.82 -12.88
CA ALA A 405 6.90 -0.28 -12.52
C ALA A 405 7.59 -1.32 -11.65
N LEU A 406 6.82 -1.92 -10.73
CA LEU A 406 7.27 -3.06 -9.94
C LEU A 406 6.87 -4.36 -10.64
N VAL A 407 7.83 -5.27 -10.81
CA VAL A 407 7.65 -6.57 -11.46
C VAL A 407 8.30 -7.70 -10.64
N GLY A 408 8.03 -8.94 -11.02
CA GLY A 408 8.54 -10.11 -10.33
C GLY A 408 7.66 -10.53 -9.15
N ASP A 409 8.28 -11.07 -8.11
CA ASP A 409 7.58 -11.44 -6.88
C ASP A 409 7.20 -10.17 -6.10
N PRO A 410 5.91 -9.93 -5.80
CA PRO A 410 5.50 -8.77 -5.00
C PRO A 410 6.13 -8.68 -3.61
N GLN A 411 6.67 -9.78 -3.07
CA GLN A 411 7.40 -9.77 -1.80
C GLN A 411 8.87 -9.35 -1.96
N THR A 412 9.45 -9.51 -3.15
CA THR A 412 10.84 -9.16 -3.46
C THR A 412 10.92 -8.45 -4.82
N PRO A 413 10.26 -7.29 -4.97
CA PRO A 413 9.99 -6.74 -6.29
C PRO A 413 11.24 -6.13 -6.93
N LEU A 414 11.36 -6.32 -8.24
CA LEU A 414 12.31 -5.59 -9.09
C LEU A 414 11.67 -4.28 -9.56
N LEU A 415 12.50 -3.28 -9.85
CA LEU A 415 12.05 -1.99 -10.36
C LEU A 415 12.44 -1.84 -11.83
N ILE A 416 11.45 -1.66 -12.69
CA ILE A 416 11.63 -1.10 -14.04
C ILE A 416 11.66 0.41 -13.91
N THR A 417 12.76 1.04 -14.34
CA THR A 417 12.95 2.49 -14.22
C THR A 417 12.16 3.26 -15.28
N SER A 418 11.74 4.48 -14.95
CA SER A 418 11.25 5.44 -15.93
C SER A 418 12.40 5.91 -16.82
N ARG A 419 12.07 6.42 -18.02
CA ARG A 419 13.09 7.05 -18.90
C ARG A 419 13.35 8.47 -18.42
N SER A 420 14.62 8.85 -18.33
CA SER A 420 15.05 10.26 -18.27
C SER A 420 14.89 10.96 -19.63
#